data_AF-A0A7Y3CI90-F1
#
_entry.id   AF-A0A7Y3CI90-F1
#
_cell.length_a   1.000
_cell.length_b   1.000
_cell.length_c   1.000
_cell.angle_alpha   90.00
_cell.angle_beta   90.00
_cell.angle_gamma   90.00
#
_symmetry.space_group_name_H-M   'P 1'
#
loop_
_entity.id
_entity.type
_entity.pdbx_description
1 polymer ?
#
loop_
_entity_poly.entity_id
_entity_poly.type
_entity_poly.pdbx_seq_one_letter_code
_entity_poly.pdbx_strand_id
1 'polypeptide(L)' 'MSAERKQIEAELKKHCIPILRILGFKGSFPNLYRDVEGFVSLINFQFYSSGGSFCINLSYAEPDRANVYYRK' A
#
# COMPACT_ATOMS: atom_id res chain seq x y z
N MET A 1 -4.03 18.20 -8.44
CA MET A 1 -3.05 17.08 -8.52
C MET A 1 -1.90 17.53 -9.42
N SER A 2 -0.68 17.62 -8.91
CA SER A 2 0.47 18.12 -9.70
C SER A 2 0.84 17.15 -10.84
N ALA A 3 1.52 17.65 -11.88
CA ALA A 3 1.94 16.84 -13.02
C ALA A 3 2.95 15.76 -12.58
N GLU A 4 3.86 16.12 -11.69
CA GLU A 4 4.88 15.23 -11.11
C GLU A 4 4.22 14.07 -10.37
N ARG A 5 3.17 14.34 -9.57
CA ARG A 5 2.43 13.28 -8.88
C ARG A 5 1.82 12.28 -9.85
N LYS A 6 1.22 12.75 -10.94
CA LYS A 6 0.61 11.86 -11.96
C LYS A 6 1.67 10.98 -12.63
N GLN A 7 2.84 11.54 -12.92
CA GLN A 7 3.96 10.81 -13.51
C GLN A 7 4.50 9.74 -12.56
N ILE A 8 4.75 10.09 -11.29
CA ILE A 8 5.18 9.13 -10.27
C ILE A 8 4.15 8.00 -10.12
N GLU A 9 2.86 8.33 -10.05
CA GLU A 9 1.79 7.34 -9.94
C GLU A 9 1.74 6.41 -11.15
N ALA A 10 1.93 6.92 -12.36
CA ALA A 10 1.96 6.12 -13.58
C ALA A 10 3.13 5.12 -13.57
N GLU A 11 4.33 5.58 -13.20
CA GLU A 11 5.52 4.72 -13.12
C GLU A 11 5.38 3.64 -12.02
N LEU A 12 4.86 4.00 -10.85
CA LEU A 12 4.56 3.03 -9.77
C LEU A 12 3.54 1.99 -10.20
N LYS A 13 2.48 2.40 -10.90
CA LYS A 13 1.46 1.47 -11.44
C LYS A 13 2.03 0.54 -12.49
N LYS A 14 2.91 1.04 -13.35
CA LYS A 14 3.53 0.27 -14.41
C LYS A 14 4.54 -0.75 -13.89
N HIS A 15 5.35 -0.38 -12.89
CA HIS A 15 6.49 -1.18 -12.45
C HIS A 15 6.27 -1.90 -11.12
N CYS A 16 5.68 -1.25 -10.12
CA CYS A 16 5.54 -1.84 -8.78
C CYS A 16 4.30 -2.73 -8.65
N ILE A 17 3.15 -2.30 -9.18
CA ILE A 17 1.90 -3.03 -9.00
C ILE A 17 1.96 -4.47 -9.56
N PRO A 18 2.51 -4.75 -10.75
CA PRO A 18 2.59 -6.12 -11.26
C PRO A 18 3.40 -7.04 -10.33
N ILE A 19 4.51 -6.55 -9.76
CA ILE A 19 5.32 -7.31 -8.80
C ILE A 19 4.52 -7.61 -7.53
N LEU A 20 3.81 -6.62 -6.99
CA LEU A 20 2.96 -6.82 -5.82
C LEU A 20 1.84 -7.84 -6.09
N ARG A 21 1.27 -7.88 -7.31
CA ARG A 21 0.29 -8.91 -7.69
C ARG A 21 0.89 -10.30 -7.67
N ILE A 22 2.10 -10.48 -8.22
CA ILE A 22 2.81 -11.77 -8.17
C ILE A 22 3.03 -12.22 -6.72
N LEU A 23 3.30 -11.28 -5.81
CA LEU A 23 3.45 -11.54 -4.36
C LEU A 23 2.13 -11.75 -3.60
N GLY A 24 1.00 -11.83 -4.31
CA GLY A 24 -0.32 -12.10 -3.74
C GLY A 24 -1.07 -10.88 -3.19
N PHE A 25 -0.57 -9.65 -3.39
CA PHE A 25 -1.26 -8.44 -2.97
C PHE A 25 -2.50 -8.14 -3.83
N LYS A 26 -3.62 -7.90 -3.15
CA LYS A 26 -4.94 -7.51 -3.63
C LYS A 26 -5.20 -6.03 -3.29
N GLY A 27 -6.40 -5.53 -3.60
CA GLY A 27 -6.76 -4.12 -3.43
C GLY A 27 -6.36 -3.24 -4.63
N SER A 28 -6.39 -1.93 -4.44
CA SER A 28 -6.18 -0.93 -5.51
C SER A 28 -5.25 0.17 -5.04
N PHE A 29 -4.31 0.59 -5.89
CA PHE A 29 -3.46 1.74 -5.60
C PHE A 29 -4.30 2.94 -5.11
N PRO A 30 -3.93 3.61 -4.00
CA PRO A 30 -2.65 3.48 -3.29
C PRO A 30 -2.61 2.41 -2.18
N ASN A 31 -3.69 1.68 -1.94
CA ASN A 31 -3.85 0.76 -0.82
C ASN A 31 -3.87 -0.70 -1.28
N LEU A 32 -2.84 -1.46 -0.92
CA LEU A 32 -2.74 -2.87 -1.22
C LEU A 32 -2.65 -3.69 0.06
N TYR A 33 -3.18 -4.90 0.00
CA TYR A 33 -3.11 -5.83 1.12
C TYR A 33 -2.98 -7.25 0.62
N ARG A 34 -2.39 -8.13 1.42
CA ARG A 34 -2.50 -9.58 1.24
C ARG A 34 -2.84 -10.23 2.57
N ASP A 35 -3.52 -11.36 2.49
CA ASP A 35 -3.83 -12.20 3.64
C ASP A 35 -3.24 -13.59 3.37
N VAL A 36 -2.37 -14.04 4.27
CA VAL A 36 -1.78 -15.38 4.26
C VAL A 36 -2.03 -15.97 5.64
N GLU A 37 -2.95 -16.94 5.71
CA GLU A 37 -3.28 -17.66 6.94
C GLU A 37 -3.67 -16.73 8.12
N GLY A 38 -4.39 -15.64 7.83
CA GLY A 38 -4.81 -14.65 8.83
C GLY A 38 -3.77 -13.57 9.12
N PHE A 39 -2.53 -13.71 8.64
CA PHE A 39 -1.55 -12.65 8.68
C PHE A 39 -1.82 -11.66 7.54
N VAL A 40 -2.28 -10.46 7.89
CA VAL A 40 -2.58 -9.43 6.90
C VAL A 40 -1.37 -8.52 6.75
N SER A 41 -0.78 -8.45 5.55
CA SER A 41 0.22 -7.42 5.22
C SER A 41 -0.44 -6.27 4.47
N LEU A 42 -0.08 -5.03 4.80
CA LEU A 42 -0.62 -3.79 4.22
C LEU A 42 0.52 -2.97 3.60
N ILE A 43 0.26 -2.41 2.42
CA ILE A 43 1.13 -1.44 1.75
C ILE A 43 0.29 -0.24 1.33
N ASN A 44 0.69 0.96 1.74
CA ASN A 44 0.05 2.20 1.33
C ASN A 44 1.08 3.16 0.71
N PHE A 45 0.71 3.78 -0.41
CA PHE A 45 1.49 4.84 -1.06
C PHE A 45 0.88 6.20 -0.70
N GLN A 46 1.52 6.94 0.22
CA GLN A 46 1.04 8.23 0.67
C GLN A 46 1.84 9.36 0.03
N PHE A 47 1.18 10.18 -0.77
CA PHE A 47 1.79 11.33 -1.42
C PHE A 47 1.75 12.56 -0.51
N TYR A 48 2.82 13.36 -0.56
CA TYR A 48 2.81 14.69 0.03
C TYR A 48 1.72 15.55 -0.64
N SER A 49 1.01 16.35 0.17
CA SER A 49 -0.13 17.15 -0.29
C SER A 49 0.26 18.15 -1.37
N SER A 50 1.45 18.74 -1.26
CA SER A 50 2.01 19.67 -2.25
C SER A 50 2.64 18.98 -3.47
N GLY A 51 2.65 17.65 -3.54
CA GLY A 51 3.23 16.87 -4.64
C GLY A 51 4.74 16.63 -4.51
N GLY A 52 5.36 16.07 -5.56
CA GLY A 52 6.82 15.90 -5.66
C GLY A 52 7.46 14.82 -4.80
N SER A 53 6.79 14.30 -3.78
CA SER A 53 7.30 13.20 -2.94
C SER A 53 6.18 12.29 -2.42
N PHE A 54 6.57 11.10 -1.99
CA PHE A 54 5.68 10.12 -1.35
C PHE A 54 6.46 9.26 -0.36
N CYS A 55 5.75 8.64 0.58
CA CYS A 55 6.27 7.55 1.40
C CYS A 55 5.51 6.25 1.11
N ILE A 56 6.15 5.13 1.41
CA ILE A 56 5.52 3.81 1.39
C ILE A 56 5.37 3.38 2.85
N ASN A 57 4.12 3.29 3.29
CA ASN A 57 3.78 2.80 4.62
C ASN A 57 3.61 1.28 4.55
N LEU A 58 4.33 0.56 5.39
CA LEU A 58 4.22 -0.88 5.55
C LEU A 58 3.60 -1.16 6.92
N SER A 59 2.62 -2.05 6.97
CA SER A 59 1.99 -2.46 8.22
C SER A 59 1.53 -3.91 8.12
N TYR A 60 1.19 -4.50 9.26
CA TYR A 60 0.63 -5.83 9.28
C TYR A 60 -0.34 -6.00 10.45
N ALA A 61 -1.15 -7.04 10.39
CA ALA A 61 -1.94 -7.52 11.50
C ALA A 61 -1.69 -9.02 11.66
N GLU A 62 -1.34 -9.43 12.87
CA GLU A 62 -1.16 -10.84 13.23
C GLU A 62 -2.51 -11.56 13.23
N PRO A 63 -2.54 -12.90 13.05
CA PRO A 63 -3.78 -13.67 13.04
C PRO A 63 -4.67 -13.45 14.27
N ASP A 64 -4.05 -13.31 15.45
CA ASP A 64 -4.71 -13.04 16.73
C ASP A 64 -5.03 -11.54 16.96
N ARG A 65 -4.59 -10.67 16.04
CA ARG A 65 -4.74 -9.21 16.08
C ARG A 65 -4.11 -8.58 17.31
N ALA A 66 -3.12 -9.21 17.95
CA ALA A 66 -2.45 -8.67 19.14
C ALA A 66 -1.81 -7.30 18.90
N ASN A 67 -1.35 -7.06 17.68
CA ASN A 67 -0.72 -5.81 17.26
C ASN A 67 -1.71 -4.77 16.69
N VAL A 68 -3.01 -5.03 16.72
CA VAL A 68 -4.05 -4.11 16.22
C VAL A 68 -4.88 -3.60 17.38
N TYR A 69 -4.77 -2.30 17.65
CA TYR A 69 -5.69 -1.62 18.56
C TYR A 69 -6.99 -1.28 17.84
N TYR A 70 -8.13 -1.70 18.41
CA TYR A 70 -9.43 -1.20 18.03
C TYR A 70 -10.27 -0.93 19.28
N ARG A 71 -11.00 0.20 19.28
CA ARG A 71 -11.99 0.52 20.30
C ARG A 71 -13.37 0.25 19.70
N LYS A 72 -14.19 -0.56 20.37
CA LYS A 72 -15.58 -0.79 19.99
C LYS A 72 -16.39 0.49 20.12
#